data_AF-A0A068V842-F1
#
_entry.id   AF-A0A068V842-F1
#
_cell.length_a   1.000
_cell.length_b   1.000
_cell.length_c   1.000
_cell.angle_alpha   90.00
_cell.angle_beta   90.00
_cell.angle_gamma   90.00
#
_symmetry.space_group_name_H-M   'P 1'
#
loop_
_entity.id
_entity.type
_entity.pdbx_description
1 polymer ?
#
loop_
_entity_poly.entity_id
_entity_poly.type
_entity_poly.pdbx_seq_one_letter_code
_entity_poly.pdbx_strand_id
1 'polypeptide(L)'
;GLIEKELKSTIRWTGLGASRQPDLQAEVENLSMEERRLDDRIREMQERLRDLSAINQKWLFVTFEDIKAVPCFQNETIIAIKAPYSTVLEVPDPFAVDYPQRRYEMTLRSTMGPIDVYFIR
;
A
#
# COMPACT_ATOMS: atom_id res chain seq x y z
N GLY A 1 28.67 1.60 40.73
CA GLY A 1 28.02 2.72 41.43
C GLY A 1 28.02 3.91 40.49
N LEU A 2 26.94 4.69 40.46
CA LEU A 2 26.68 5.72 39.43
C LEU A 2 27.47 7.04 39.63
N ILE A 3 28.39 7.07 40.59
CA ILE A 3 29.15 8.24 41.02
C ILE A 3 30.54 7.78 41.43
N GLU A 4 31.57 8.45 40.92
CA GLU A 4 32.97 8.31 41.36
C GLU A 4 33.53 9.66 41.81
N LYS A 5 34.32 9.63 42.89
CA LYS A 5 34.93 10.81 43.51
C LYS A 5 36.38 10.91 43.04
N GLU A 6 36.68 11.83 42.14
CA GLU A 6 38.04 12.03 41.61
C GLU A 6 38.92 12.86 42.55
N LEU A 7 38.35 13.86 43.24
CA LEU A 7 39.08 14.75 44.16
C LEU A 7 38.21 15.13 45.37
N LYS A 8 38.82 15.72 46.40
CA LYS A 8 38.15 16.05 47.68
C LYS A 8 36.91 16.93 47.53
N SER A 9 36.82 17.70 46.44
CA SER A 9 35.71 18.61 46.11
C SER A 9 35.04 18.36 44.75
N THR A 10 35.44 17.32 44.01
CA THR A 10 34.94 17.09 42.65
C THR A 10 34.31 15.70 42.56
N ILE A 11 33.00 15.67 42.34
CA ILE A 11 32.20 14.46 42.20
C ILE A 11 31.77 14.37 40.74
N ARG A 12 32.07 13.26 40.08
CA ARG A 12 31.63 12.99 38.71
C ARG A 12 30.50 11.97 38.74
N TRP A 13 29.37 12.33 38.14
CA TRP A 13 28.27 11.39 37.92
C TRP A 13 28.60 10.52 36.71
N THR A 14 29.03 9.29 36.96
CA THR A 14 29.14 8.22 35.94
C THR A 14 27.78 7.55 35.76
N GLY A 15 26.76 8.36 35.47
CA GLY A 15 25.44 7.91 35.07
C GLY A 15 25.30 7.93 33.57
N LEU A 16 25.60 6.80 32.91
CA LEU A 16 24.94 6.29 31.68
C LEU A 16 24.37 7.34 30.69
N GLY A 17 25.10 8.42 30.40
CA GLY A 17 24.44 9.65 29.91
C GLY A 17 25.06 10.35 28.71
N ALA A 18 26.03 9.75 28.02
CA ALA A 18 26.70 10.45 26.90
C ALA A 18 27.07 9.58 25.69
N SER A 19 26.82 8.27 25.69
CA SER A 19 27.33 7.40 24.61
C SER A 19 26.28 6.94 23.60
N ARG A 20 24.97 7.01 23.88
CA ARG A 20 23.93 6.50 22.96
C ARG A 20 23.26 7.57 22.09
N GLN A 21 23.40 8.85 22.43
CA GLN A 21 22.81 9.93 21.65
C GLN A 21 23.42 10.14 20.26
N PRO A 22 24.76 10.12 20.06
CA PRO A 22 25.32 10.27 18.72
C PRO A 22 25.01 9.07 17.83
N ASP A 23 24.99 7.86 18.38
CA ASP A 23 24.67 6.63 17.63
C ASP A 23 23.22 6.64 17.15
N LEU A 24 22.27 7.03 18.01
CA LEU A 24 20.85 7.14 17.63
C LEU A 24 20.62 8.27 16.62
N GLN A 25 21.36 9.37 16.71
CA GLN A 25 21.23 10.48 15.75
C GLN A 25 21.79 10.11 14.37
N ALA A 26 22.91 9.39 14.34
CA ALA A 26 23.46 8.81 13.12
C ALA A 26 22.53 7.73 12.53
N GLU A 27 21.88 6.92 13.36
CA GLU A 27 20.88 5.95 12.94
C GLU A 27 19.64 6.61 12.33
N VAL A 28 19.12 7.68 12.96
CA VAL A 28 18.00 8.47 12.42
C VAL A 28 18.37 9.14 11.09
N GLU A 29 19.58 9.68 10.97
CA GLU A 29 20.04 10.27 9.72
C GLU A 29 20.19 9.21 8.62
N ASN A 30 20.73 8.03 8.96
CA ASN A 30 20.82 6.90 8.04
C ASN A 30 19.43 6.40 7.58
N LEU A 31 18.47 6.28 8.50
CA LEU A 31 17.09 5.92 8.17
C LEU A 31 16.42 6.97 7.29
N SER A 32 16.68 8.26 7.54
CA SER A 32 16.14 9.35 6.73
C SER A 32 16.73 9.35 5.31
N MET A 33 18.01 9.01 5.16
CA MET A 33 18.62 8.82 3.84
C MET A 33 18.02 7.63 3.10
N GLU A 34 17.76 6.53 3.82
CA GLU A 34 17.16 5.33 3.24
C GLU A 34 15.71 5.56 2.83
N GLU A 35 14.92 6.29 3.63
CA GLU A 35 13.56 6.71 3.29
C GLU A 35 13.55 7.54 1.99
N ARG A 36 14.42 8.56 1.89
CA ARG A 36 14.55 9.36 0.66
C ARG A 36 14.95 8.52 -0.54
N ARG A 37 15.88 7.58 -0.35
CA ARG A 37 16.31 6.66 -1.41
C ARG A 37 15.17 5.77 -1.89
N LEU A 38 14.31 5.30 -0.98
CA LEU A 38 13.13 4.52 -1.32
C LEU A 38 12.09 5.38 -2.04
N ASP A 39 11.84 6.60 -1.57
CA ASP A 39 10.93 7.55 -2.22
C ASP A 39 11.37 7.88 -3.66
N ASP A 40 12.67 8.10 -3.86
CA ASP A 40 13.24 8.33 -5.18
C ASP A 40 13.02 7.13 -6.12
N ARG A 41 13.23 5.91 -5.61
CA ARG A 41 12.97 4.67 -6.37
C ARG A 41 11.48 4.47 -6.67
N ILE A 42 10.60 4.80 -5.73
CA ILE A 42 9.15 4.73 -5.93
C ILE A 42 8.75 5.69 -7.04
N ARG A 43 9.23 6.94 -6.99
CA ARG A 43 8.98 7.97 -8.01
C ARG A 43 9.48 7.52 -9.38
N GLU A 44 10.71 7.04 -9.47
CA GLU A 44 11.29 6.54 -10.74
C GLU A 44 10.43 5.40 -11.32
N MET A 45 10.03 4.44 -10.49
CA MET A 45 9.20 3.32 -10.94
C MET A 45 7.80 3.77 -11.39
N GLN A 46 7.21 4.76 -10.72
CA GLN A 46 5.94 5.35 -11.13
C GLN A 46 6.04 6.09 -12.47
N GLU A 47 7.13 6.83 -12.70
CA GLU A 47 7.40 7.49 -13.98
C GLU A 47 7.56 6.48 -15.11
N ARG A 48 8.37 5.44 -14.89
CA ARG A 48 8.53 4.35 -15.87
C ARG A 48 7.21 3.65 -16.19
N LEU A 49 6.35 3.43 -15.20
CA LEU A 49 5.03 2.85 -15.42
C LEU A 49 4.14 3.77 -16.26
N ARG A 50 4.16 5.09 -15.99
CA ARG A 50 3.42 6.08 -16.78
C ARG A 50 3.88 6.07 -18.24
N ASP A 51 5.18 6.07 -18.50
CA ASP A 51 5.73 6.05 -19.85
C ASP A 51 5.33 4.78 -20.61
N LEU A 52 5.46 3.62 -19.98
CA LEU A 52 5.03 2.35 -20.56
C LEU A 52 3.54 2.33 -20.88
N SER A 53 2.71 2.90 -20.00
CA SER A 53 1.26 2.97 -20.21
C SER A 53 0.88 3.91 -21.36
N ALA A 54 1.57 5.04 -21.50
CA ALA A 54 1.30 6.04 -22.52
C ALA A 54 1.67 5.54 -23.92
N ILE A 55 2.80 4.85 -24.05
CA ILE A 55 3.28 4.33 -25.34
C ILE A 55 2.42 3.14 -25.81
N ASN A 56 1.96 2.30 -24.87
CA ASN A 56 1.33 1.02 -25.20
C ASN A 56 -0.19 1.01 -25.10
N GLN A 57 -0.87 2.17 -25.05
CA GLN A 57 -2.33 2.23 -24.82
C GLN A 57 -3.14 1.30 -25.73
N LYS A 58 -2.73 1.12 -26.99
CA LYS A 58 -3.41 0.22 -27.95
C LYS A 58 -3.31 -1.27 -27.58
N TRP A 59 -2.29 -1.66 -26.83
CA TRP A 59 -1.97 -3.04 -26.47
C TRP A 59 -2.31 -3.37 -25.01
N LEU A 60 -2.86 -2.40 -24.25
CA LEU A 60 -3.31 -2.60 -22.87
C LEU A 60 -4.72 -3.20 -22.83
N PHE A 61 -4.84 -4.45 -23.29
CA PHE A 61 -6.05 -5.23 -23.15
C PHE A 61 -5.69 -6.67 -22.78
N VAL A 62 -6.66 -7.37 -22.20
CA VAL A 62 -6.60 -8.80 -21.97
C VAL A 62 -7.67 -9.47 -22.82
N THR A 63 -7.37 -10.65 -23.33
CA THR A 63 -8.35 -11.43 -24.07
C THR A 63 -9.13 -12.33 -23.12
N PHE A 64 -10.24 -12.85 -23.63
CA PHE A 64 -11.01 -13.87 -22.96
C PHE A 64 -10.20 -15.14 -22.67
N GLU A 65 -9.34 -15.55 -23.60
CA GLU A 65 -8.48 -16.72 -23.46
C GLU A 65 -7.47 -16.52 -22.34
N ASP A 66 -6.89 -15.32 -22.21
CA ASP A 66 -5.96 -14.99 -21.12
C ASP A 66 -6.62 -15.11 -19.74
N ILE A 67 -7.88 -14.66 -19.61
CA ILE A 67 -8.64 -14.74 -18.36
C ILE A 67 -8.97 -16.20 -18.03
N LYS A 68 -9.37 -17.00 -19.02
CA LYS A 68 -9.68 -18.43 -18.83
C LYS A 68 -8.46 -19.30 -18.57
N ALA A 69 -7.29 -18.88 -19.05
CA ALA A 69 -6.04 -19.57 -18.80
C ALA A 69 -5.64 -19.54 -17.31
N VAL A 70 -6.17 -18.60 -16.52
CA VAL A 70 -5.92 -18.50 -15.09
C VAL A 70 -6.64 -19.66 -14.35
N PRO A 71 -5.90 -20.58 -13.71
CA PRO A 71 -6.50 -21.79 -13.12
C PRO A 71 -7.57 -21.51 -12.06
N CYS A 72 -7.42 -20.43 -11.29
CA CYS A 72 -8.38 -20.07 -10.23
C CYS A 72 -9.70 -19.47 -10.75
N PHE A 73 -9.81 -19.20 -12.04
CA PHE A 73 -11.03 -18.70 -12.67
C PHE A 73 -11.79 -19.78 -13.44
N GLN A 74 -11.28 -21.02 -13.45
CA GLN A 74 -11.94 -22.13 -14.10
C GLN A 74 -13.23 -22.49 -13.36
N ASN A 75 -14.34 -22.58 -14.09
CA ASN A 75 -15.69 -22.84 -13.58
C ASN A 75 -16.26 -21.79 -12.62
N GLU A 76 -15.63 -20.62 -12.51
CA GLU A 76 -16.14 -19.51 -11.71
C GLU A 76 -16.99 -18.54 -12.55
N THR A 77 -17.89 -17.82 -11.88
CA THR A 77 -18.66 -16.74 -12.52
C THR A 77 -17.85 -15.46 -12.47
N ILE A 78 -17.38 -14.98 -13.63
CA ILE A 78 -16.49 -13.82 -13.70
C ILE A 78 -17.25 -12.60 -14.18
N ILE A 79 -17.11 -11.50 -13.43
CA ILE A 79 -17.63 -10.18 -13.79
C ILE A 79 -16.45 -9.22 -13.91
N ALA A 80 -16.19 -8.72 -15.11
CA ALA A 80 -15.19 -7.69 -15.34
C ALA A 80 -15.82 -6.31 -15.21
N ILE A 81 -15.24 -5.46 -14.37
CA ILE A 81 -15.73 -4.11 -14.09
C ILE A 81 -14.68 -3.11 -14.59
N LYS A 82 -15.09 -2.21 -15.47
CA LYS A 82 -14.29 -1.08 -15.93
C LYS A 82 -14.95 0.20 -15.43
N ALA A 83 -14.27 0.86 -14.51
CA ALA A 83 -14.76 2.03 -13.80
C ALA A 83 -13.70 3.15 -13.82
N PRO A 84 -14.10 4.42 -13.82
CA PRO A 84 -13.17 5.54 -13.66
C PRO A 84 -12.60 5.57 -12.23
N TYR A 85 -11.49 6.31 -12.05
CA TYR A 85 -10.70 6.32 -10.81
C TYR A 85 -11.48 6.75 -9.55
N SER A 86 -12.55 7.55 -9.71
CA SER A 86 -13.36 8.06 -8.60
C SER A 86 -14.52 7.12 -8.20
N THR A 87 -14.45 5.85 -8.57
CA THR A 87 -15.51 4.88 -8.28
C THR A 87 -15.33 4.27 -6.89
N VAL A 88 -16.38 4.34 -6.08
CA VAL A 88 -16.44 3.74 -4.76
C VAL A 88 -17.11 2.37 -4.85
N LEU A 89 -16.45 1.37 -4.28
CA LEU A 89 -16.96 0.01 -4.13
C LEU A 89 -17.35 -0.22 -2.67
N GLU A 90 -18.63 -0.52 -2.43
CA GLU A 90 -19.14 -0.87 -1.11
C GLU A 90 -19.59 -2.32 -1.08
N VAL A 91 -19.15 -3.04 -0.05
CA VAL A 91 -19.49 -4.43 0.21
C VAL A 91 -19.99 -4.51 1.66
N PRO A 92 -21.31 -4.47 1.90
CA PRO A 92 -21.89 -4.60 3.23
C PRO A 92 -21.59 -5.98 3.85
N ASP A 93 -21.58 -6.05 5.18
CA ASP A 93 -21.45 -7.32 5.89
C ASP A 93 -22.70 -8.19 5.65
N PRO A 94 -22.56 -9.39 5.04
CA PRO A 94 -23.68 -10.29 4.79
C PRO A 94 -24.35 -10.83 6.06
N PHE A 95 -23.76 -10.59 7.24
CA PHE A 95 -24.26 -10.98 8.55
C PHE A 95 -24.74 -9.82 9.42
N ALA A 96 -24.84 -8.60 8.86
CA ALA A 96 -25.38 -7.46 9.58
C ALA A 96 -26.79 -7.75 10.11
N VAL A 97 -27.05 -7.36 11.35
CA VAL A 97 -28.20 -7.76 12.19
C VAL A 97 -29.57 -7.43 11.55
N ASP A 98 -29.60 -6.51 10.59
CA ASP A 98 -30.81 -6.03 9.92
C ASP A 98 -31.37 -6.99 8.86
N TYR A 99 -30.69 -8.10 8.54
CA TYR A 99 -31.17 -9.07 7.56
C TYR A 99 -31.29 -10.49 8.12
N PRO A 100 -32.48 -11.13 8.07
CA PRO A 100 -32.67 -12.50 8.54
C PRO A 100 -32.04 -13.57 7.63
N GLN A 101 -31.53 -13.20 6.44
CA GLN A 101 -30.89 -14.10 5.48
C GLN A 101 -29.56 -13.52 5.00
N ARG A 102 -28.57 -14.40 4.76
CA ARG A 102 -27.26 -14.01 4.20
C ARG A 102 -27.46 -13.38 2.83
N ARG A 103 -27.15 -12.09 2.70
CA ARG A 103 -27.24 -11.34 1.46
C ARG A 103 -25.87 -10.77 1.11
N TYR A 104 -25.27 -11.28 0.04
CA TYR A 104 -24.06 -10.72 -0.53
C TYR A 104 -24.46 -9.60 -1.49
N GLU A 105 -24.02 -8.40 -1.20
CA GLU A 105 -24.32 -7.22 -2.01
C GLU A 105 -23.03 -6.46 -2.31
N MET A 106 -22.96 -5.91 -3.51
CA MET A 106 -21.87 -5.08 -3.96
C MET A 106 -22.47 -3.87 -4.65
N THR A 107 -22.13 -2.67 -4.18
CA THR A 107 -22.61 -1.42 -4.76
C THR A 107 -21.45 -0.63 -5.32
N LEU A 108 -21.52 -0.26 -6.59
CA LEU A 108 -20.55 0.62 -7.24
C LEU A 108 -21.16 1.99 -7.50
N ARG A 109 -20.46 3.04 -7.10
CA ARG A 109 -20.87 4.43 -7.31
C ARG A 109 -19.76 5.23 -7.95
N SER A 110 -20.04 5.86 -9.09
CA SER A 110 -19.11 6.74 -9.77
C SER A 110 -19.64 8.16 -9.89
N THR A 111 -18.76 9.14 -9.72
CA THR A 111 -19.05 10.57 -9.87
C THR A 111 -18.45 11.18 -11.14
N MET A 112 -17.59 10.44 -11.86
CA MET A 112 -16.80 10.97 -12.98
C MET A 112 -16.96 10.21 -14.30
N GLY A 113 -17.91 9.29 -14.38
CA GLY A 113 -18.21 8.61 -15.64
C GLY A 113 -19.07 7.36 -15.48
N PRO A 114 -19.46 6.74 -16.60
CA PRO A 114 -20.15 5.46 -16.59
C PRO A 114 -19.24 4.34 -16.08
N ILE A 115 -19.86 3.26 -15.61
CA ILE A 115 -19.19 2.01 -15.24
C ILE A 115 -19.61 0.98 -16.28
N ASP A 116 -18.64 0.40 -16.99
CA ASP A 116 -18.89 -0.70 -17.90
C ASP A 116 -18.74 -2.02 -17.14
N VAL A 117 -19.73 -2.90 -17.27
CA VAL A 117 -19.75 -4.22 -16.61
C VAL A 117 -19.92 -5.30 -17.67
N TYR A 118 -19.03 -6.28 -17.66
CA TYR A 118 -19.00 -7.38 -18.61
C TYR A 118 -19.11 -8.71 -17.87
N PHE A 119 -20.00 -9.58 -18.35
CA PHE A 119 -20.10 -10.95 -17.88
C PHE A 119 -19.22 -11.85 -18.75
N ILE A 120 -18.28 -12.56 -18.13
CA ILE A 120 -17.34 -13.46 -18.82
C ILE A 120 -17.78 -14.90 -18.53
N ARG A 121 -18.09 -15.66 -19.58
CA ARG A 121 -18.60 -17.03 -19.50
C ARG A 121 -17.59 -18.05 -20.00
#